data_AF-A0A946JE16-F1
#
_entry.id   AF-A0A946JE16-F1
#
_cell.length_a   1.000
_cell.length_b   1.000
_cell.length_c   1.000
_cell.angle_alpha   90.00
_cell.angle_beta   90.00
_cell.angle_gamma   90.00
#
_symmetry.space_group_name_H-M   'P 1'
#
loop_
_entity.id
_entity.type
_entity.pdbx_description
1 polymer ?
#
loop_
_entity_poly.entity_id
_entity_poly.type
_entity_poly.pdbx_seq_one_letter_code
_entity_poly.pdbx_strand_id
1 'polypeptide(L)'
;LFSANSYSQPPVTAIFEVDMNLYPNSYSTVEFYRGGQSYPMINIGGNHYQYTTTVPGFQASNYTYKFKVDSILESFNGAESCVAITPTDTLRVINLNTNAPSIVCWETCSFCIIYGCTDSTASNFNPIATVDDSTCITCNYGCMDTLAMNFDSLATCQDTSCIYPQIFGCTDSTACNYDFLANIDDSSCGYIVGCTDSLAFNYDSLSTCNDSSCLYEYNVTFQLDLREQVNISYLIPEINGAFNGWCGNCAQMTDVNNDSIWEITIPLLEGSGPSGAPGWQYKFSADNWNVEENLFSGDPCTFTSSGYTNRYINVTQDTILDPVCWQSCVDCFGPQSSYNVTFQVDMTNVNGFSVPEINGEFNGWCGNCWPMTDVNGDDIWEFTTLIDTSLQEYKFSADNWNIQEQLDSSMSCVLSIIDSSGNVYVNRYLDINSDTILEVVCWEECTDCFIMQPSWDCNGQGDCFNPGTGLGLYLDSLDCTLNCQTTQLMEMNNNYIIYPNPTSEFIYINSKENIDNIIIYNKIGEIIFQIDNPNLMTEINFSGKSSDIYFMEIYYGTNIYREKVIYTQ
;
A
#
# COMPACT_ATOMS: atom_id res chain seq x y z
N LEU A 1 1.24 30.46 -100.09
CA LEU A 1 0.93 29.08 -100.54
C LEU A 1 2.23 28.28 -100.62
N PHE A 2 2.68 27.75 -99.48
CA PHE A 2 3.41 26.48 -99.42
C PHE A 2 2.60 25.63 -98.45
N SER A 3 2.00 24.57 -98.98
CA SER A 3 1.13 23.65 -98.28
C SER A 3 1.92 22.85 -97.26
N ALA A 4 1.48 22.87 -96.00
CA ALA A 4 1.84 21.87 -95.01
C ALA A 4 1.25 20.52 -95.45
N ASN A 5 2.06 19.72 -96.14
CA ASN A 5 1.84 18.30 -96.36
C ASN A 5 3.19 17.65 -96.60
N SER A 6 3.89 17.30 -95.52
CA SER A 6 4.95 16.30 -95.57
C SER A 6 5.39 15.90 -94.14
N TYR A 7 5.01 14.67 -93.76
CA TYR A 7 5.48 13.86 -92.62
C TYR A 7 4.96 14.16 -91.21
N SER A 8 3.68 13.87 -90.94
CA SER A 8 3.27 13.49 -89.58
C SER A 8 3.59 12.01 -89.35
N GLN A 9 4.86 11.68 -89.12
CA GLN A 9 5.21 10.36 -88.60
C GLN A 9 4.74 10.26 -87.14
N PRO A 10 4.01 9.21 -86.74
CA PRO A 10 3.55 9.07 -85.36
C PRO A 10 4.73 9.02 -84.40
N PRO A 11 4.57 9.52 -83.16
CA PRO A 11 5.61 9.39 -82.14
C PRO A 11 5.87 7.90 -81.82
N VAL A 12 7.13 7.57 -81.55
CA VAL A 12 7.60 6.22 -81.21
C VAL A 12 8.00 6.20 -79.75
N THR A 13 7.41 5.31 -78.95
CA THR A 13 7.86 5.04 -77.58
C THR A 13 8.94 3.96 -77.62
N ALA A 14 10.06 4.21 -76.96
CA ALA A 14 11.21 3.30 -76.90
C ALA A 14 11.68 3.15 -75.46
N ILE A 15 12.12 1.93 -75.13
CA ILE A 15 12.69 1.56 -73.84
C ILE A 15 14.16 1.25 -74.06
N PHE A 16 15.05 1.94 -73.35
CA PHE A 16 16.48 1.73 -73.39
C PHE A 16 16.95 1.09 -72.11
N GLU A 17 17.74 0.03 -72.22
CA GLU A 17 18.20 -0.78 -71.11
C GLU A 17 19.71 -0.95 -71.15
N VAL A 18 20.35 -0.87 -69.98
CA VAL A 18 21.79 -1.11 -69.82
C VAL A 18 22.04 -2.08 -68.67
N ASP A 19 22.80 -3.13 -68.96
CA ASP A 19 23.26 -4.12 -67.99
C ASP A 19 24.69 -3.77 -67.54
N MET A 20 24.87 -3.60 -66.24
CA MET A 20 26.13 -3.26 -65.60
C MET A 20 26.73 -4.44 -64.80
N ASN A 21 26.18 -5.65 -64.88
CA ASN A 21 26.59 -6.80 -64.06
C ASN A 21 28.06 -7.24 -64.22
N LEU A 22 28.70 -6.93 -65.37
CA LEU A 22 30.13 -7.17 -65.59
C LEU A 22 31.06 -6.20 -64.85
N TYR A 23 30.50 -5.14 -64.29
CA TYR A 23 31.25 -4.11 -63.59
C TYR A 23 30.86 -4.21 -62.09
N PRO A 24 31.76 -4.66 -61.21
CA PRO A 24 31.42 -5.10 -59.85
C PRO A 24 31.21 -3.94 -58.85
N ASN A 25 31.11 -2.70 -59.32
CA ASN A 25 31.00 -1.53 -58.46
C ASN A 25 29.53 -1.21 -58.17
N SER A 26 29.26 -0.63 -57.00
CA SER A 26 27.95 -0.01 -56.73
C SER A 26 27.88 1.35 -57.41
N TYR A 27 26.90 1.56 -58.27
CA TYR A 27 26.71 2.82 -59.02
C TYR A 27 25.79 3.77 -58.27
N SER A 28 26.23 5.03 -58.09
CA SER A 28 25.43 6.07 -57.46
C SER A 28 24.44 6.71 -58.42
N THR A 29 24.80 6.85 -59.70
CA THR A 29 23.90 7.32 -60.77
C THR A 29 24.12 6.56 -62.07
N VAL A 30 23.01 6.18 -62.72
CA VAL A 30 23.00 5.67 -64.10
C VAL A 30 21.98 6.51 -64.87
N GLU A 31 22.44 7.14 -65.94
CA GLU A 31 21.70 8.14 -66.70
C GLU A 31 21.72 7.81 -68.20
N PHE A 32 20.57 8.00 -68.84
CA PHE A 32 20.44 8.07 -70.28
C PHE A 32 20.85 9.46 -70.76
N TYR A 33 21.85 9.57 -71.62
CA TYR A 33 22.39 10.83 -72.12
C TYR A 33 22.02 11.08 -73.57
N ARG A 34 21.43 12.25 -73.86
CA ARG A 34 21.11 12.67 -75.22
C ARG A 34 21.05 14.19 -75.35
N GLY A 35 21.58 14.71 -76.46
CA GLY A 35 21.45 16.13 -76.83
C GLY A 35 22.02 17.11 -75.80
N GLY A 36 23.06 16.70 -75.06
CA GLY A 36 23.66 17.51 -73.99
C GLY A 36 22.99 17.37 -72.62
N GLN A 37 21.92 16.57 -72.50
CA GLN A 37 21.15 16.39 -71.27
C GLN A 37 21.27 14.94 -70.77
N SER A 38 21.20 14.77 -69.44
CA SER A 38 21.20 13.46 -68.77
C SER A 38 19.83 13.22 -68.14
N TYR A 39 19.32 12.00 -68.26
CA TYR A 39 18.02 11.59 -67.72
C TYR A 39 18.24 10.38 -66.82
N PRO A 40 17.80 10.39 -65.55
CA PRO A 40 18.03 9.26 -64.64
C PRO A 40 17.31 7.99 -65.14
N MET A 41 18.00 6.85 -65.07
CA MET A 41 17.44 5.54 -65.37
C MET A 41 16.95 4.86 -64.08
N ILE A 42 15.94 4.01 -64.21
CA ILE A 42 15.33 3.27 -63.11
C ILE A 42 16.02 1.90 -62.98
N ASN A 43 16.47 1.52 -61.78
CA ASN A 43 16.97 0.17 -61.53
C ASN A 43 15.79 -0.81 -61.48
N ILE A 44 15.81 -1.84 -62.33
CA ILE A 44 14.73 -2.84 -62.45
C ILE A 44 15.10 -4.20 -61.84
N GLY A 45 16.23 -4.30 -61.15
CA GLY A 45 16.72 -5.49 -60.44
C GLY A 45 18.21 -5.73 -60.70
N GLY A 46 18.98 -6.01 -59.64
CA GLY A 46 20.44 -6.17 -59.75
C GLY A 46 21.14 -4.91 -60.27
N ASN A 47 22.10 -5.06 -61.18
CA ASN A 47 22.78 -3.96 -61.86
C ASN A 47 22.16 -3.64 -63.25
N HIS A 48 20.84 -3.80 -63.40
CA HIS A 48 20.12 -3.54 -64.65
C HIS A 48 19.26 -2.26 -64.55
N TYR A 49 19.43 -1.35 -65.50
CA TYR A 49 18.77 -0.04 -65.51
C TYR A 49 17.99 0.22 -66.80
N GLN A 50 16.84 0.88 -66.68
CA GLN A 50 15.90 1.13 -67.76
C GLN A 50 15.50 2.62 -67.85
N TYR A 51 15.32 3.13 -69.08
CA TYR A 51 14.74 4.44 -69.35
C TYR A 51 13.74 4.38 -70.52
N THR A 52 12.53 4.87 -70.29
CA THR A 52 11.48 4.93 -71.32
C THR A 52 11.29 6.35 -71.81
N THR A 53 11.24 6.54 -73.13
CA THR A 53 11.01 7.85 -73.75
C THR A 53 10.12 7.78 -74.98
N THR A 54 9.45 8.89 -75.30
CA THR A 54 8.62 9.01 -76.50
C THR A 54 9.22 10.05 -77.44
N VAL A 55 9.52 9.62 -78.67
CA VAL A 55 10.28 10.36 -79.66
C VAL A 55 9.36 10.79 -80.79
N PRO A 56 9.34 12.07 -81.20
CA PRO A 56 8.63 12.47 -82.40
C PRO A 56 9.12 11.69 -83.62
N GLY A 57 8.22 11.13 -84.44
CA GLY A 57 8.60 10.19 -85.51
C GLY A 57 9.59 10.74 -86.55
N PHE A 58 9.66 12.06 -86.73
CA PHE A 58 10.66 12.70 -87.59
C PHE A 58 12.10 12.70 -87.02
N GLN A 59 12.27 12.43 -85.72
CA GLN A 59 13.58 12.32 -85.05
C GLN A 59 13.99 10.85 -84.79
N ALA A 60 13.12 9.89 -85.08
CA ALA A 60 13.30 8.48 -84.74
C ALA A 60 14.24 7.71 -85.69
N SER A 61 14.46 8.20 -86.92
CA SER A 61 15.19 7.46 -87.97
C SER A 61 16.71 7.41 -87.79
N ASN A 62 17.29 8.32 -87.02
CA ASN A 62 18.73 8.38 -86.73
C ASN A 62 18.96 8.84 -85.29
N TYR A 63 18.39 8.08 -84.35
CA TYR A 63 18.34 8.44 -82.95
C TYR A 63 19.69 8.15 -82.29
N THR A 64 20.37 9.19 -81.83
CA THR A 64 21.67 9.05 -81.15
C THR A 64 21.57 9.26 -79.65
N TYR A 65 22.33 8.48 -78.89
CA TYR A 65 22.33 8.50 -77.43
C TYR A 65 23.62 7.92 -76.85
N LYS A 66 23.78 8.07 -75.53
CA LYS A 66 24.80 7.42 -74.71
C LYS A 66 24.26 7.04 -73.34
N PHE A 67 24.96 6.18 -72.62
CA PHE A 67 24.80 6.00 -71.17
C PHE A 67 25.88 6.75 -70.40
N LYS A 68 25.52 7.25 -69.23
CA LYS A 68 26.42 7.97 -68.32
C LYS A 68 26.29 7.38 -66.92
N VAL A 69 27.41 6.98 -66.34
CA VAL A 69 27.48 6.27 -65.06
C VAL A 69 28.40 7.04 -64.14
N ASP A 70 27.93 7.44 -62.96
CA ASP A 70 28.70 8.19 -61.95
C ASP A 70 29.47 9.38 -62.53
N SER A 71 28.78 10.18 -63.35
CA SER A 71 29.33 11.34 -64.07
C SER A 71 30.25 11.04 -65.25
N ILE A 72 30.57 9.77 -65.53
CA ILE A 72 31.39 9.33 -66.66
C ILE A 72 30.48 8.97 -67.83
N LEU A 73 30.66 9.68 -68.94
CA LEU A 73 29.94 9.40 -70.18
C LEU A 73 30.63 8.25 -70.93
N GLU A 74 29.86 7.28 -71.44
CA GLU A 74 30.44 6.14 -72.16
C GLU A 74 31.25 6.56 -73.39
N SER A 75 32.30 5.78 -73.67
CA SER A 75 33.21 6.00 -74.80
C SER A 75 33.27 4.78 -75.70
N PHE A 76 33.46 5.00 -77.01
CA PHE A 76 33.56 3.94 -78.02
C PHE A 76 34.78 4.15 -78.90
N ASN A 77 35.35 3.05 -79.42
CA ASN A 77 36.49 3.13 -80.34
C ASN A 77 36.06 3.42 -81.80
N GLY A 78 34.76 3.34 -82.11
CA GLY A 78 34.20 3.70 -83.42
C GLY A 78 34.18 2.57 -84.45
N ALA A 79 34.63 1.35 -84.08
CA ALA A 79 34.58 0.17 -84.93
C ALA A 79 33.28 -0.64 -84.75
N GLU A 80 32.48 -0.33 -83.73
CA GLU A 80 31.26 -1.05 -83.43
C GLU A 80 30.12 -0.71 -84.42
N SER A 81 29.31 -1.71 -84.78
CA SER A 81 28.24 -1.52 -85.77
C SER A 81 27.06 -0.67 -85.27
N CYS A 82 26.93 -0.48 -83.95
CA CYS A 82 25.84 0.29 -83.34
C CYS A 82 26.19 1.76 -83.04
N VAL A 83 27.36 2.24 -83.49
CA VAL A 83 27.81 3.61 -83.24
C VAL A 83 27.95 4.42 -84.53
N ALA A 84 27.78 5.74 -84.41
CA ALA A 84 28.05 6.70 -85.47
C ALA A 84 29.10 7.72 -84.99
N ILE A 85 30.08 7.99 -85.85
CA ILE A 85 31.14 8.96 -85.58
C ILE A 85 30.69 10.35 -86.03
N THR A 86 30.75 11.31 -85.12
CA THR A 86 30.56 12.74 -85.39
C THR A 86 31.91 13.48 -85.25
N PRO A 87 32.05 14.72 -85.75
CA PRO A 87 33.31 15.46 -85.62
C PRO A 87 33.78 15.69 -84.18
N THR A 88 32.90 15.53 -83.19
CA THR A 88 33.17 15.85 -81.78
C THR A 88 32.96 14.67 -80.83
N ASP A 89 32.34 13.57 -81.27
CA ASP A 89 32.02 12.42 -80.41
C ASP A 89 31.63 11.15 -81.21
N THR A 90 31.72 9.98 -80.60
CA THR A 90 31.18 8.70 -81.10
C THR A 90 29.97 8.31 -80.27
N LEU A 91 28.78 8.26 -80.87
CA LEU A 91 27.50 8.05 -80.16
C LEU A 91 26.86 6.72 -80.61
N ARG A 92 26.07 6.08 -79.74
CA ARG A 92 25.19 4.99 -80.19
C ARG A 92 24.17 5.55 -81.16
N VAL A 93 23.79 4.74 -82.16
CA VAL A 93 22.82 5.10 -83.18
C VAL A 93 21.80 3.99 -83.37
N ILE A 94 20.52 4.35 -83.41
CA ILE A 94 19.43 3.41 -83.69
C ILE A 94 18.35 4.08 -84.54
N ASN A 95 17.78 3.31 -85.47
CA ASN A 95 16.56 3.69 -86.17
C ASN A 95 15.36 3.12 -85.41
N LEU A 96 14.71 3.95 -84.60
CA LEU A 96 13.56 3.55 -83.77
C LEU A 96 12.30 3.26 -84.59
N ASN A 97 12.26 3.65 -85.87
CA ASN A 97 11.14 3.30 -86.74
C ASN A 97 11.21 1.85 -87.24
N THR A 98 12.40 1.22 -87.18
CA THR A 98 12.60 -0.16 -87.67
C THR A 98 13.11 -1.12 -86.61
N ASN A 99 13.77 -0.61 -85.56
CA ASN A 99 14.45 -1.43 -84.56
C ASN A 99 14.01 -1.01 -83.15
N ALA A 100 13.70 -1.99 -82.31
CA ALA A 100 13.56 -1.77 -80.86
C ALA A 100 14.95 -1.80 -80.20
N PRO A 101 15.23 -0.94 -79.19
CA PRO A 101 16.48 -1.06 -78.43
C PRO A 101 16.52 -2.40 -77.70
N SER A 102 17.65 -3.10 -77.78
CA SER A 102 17.95 -4.26 -76.94
C SER A 102 18.72 -3.83 -75.69
N ILE A 103 18.69 -4.64 -74.65
CA ILE A 103 19.63 -4.53 -73.53
C ILE A 103 21.07 -4.67 -74.03
N VAL A 104 21.96 -3.80 -73.56
CA VAL A 104 23.38 -3.78 -73.92
C VAL A 104 24.25 -3.59 -72.68
N CYS A 105 25.50 -4.02 -72.71
CA CYS A 105 26.44 -3.60 -71.66
C CYS A 105 26.93 -2.18 -71.90
N TRP A 106 27.26 -1.49 -70.82
CA TRP A 106 27.93 -0.19 -70.89
C TRP A 106 29.23 -0.26 -71.69
N GLU A 107 29.49 0.77 -72.51
CA GLU A 107 30.62 0.85 -73.46
C GLU A 107 30.66 -0.23 -74.55
N THR A 108 29.67 -1.12 -74.67
CA THR A 108 29.62 -2.14 -75.74
C THR A 108 28.30 -2.15 -76.49
N CYS A 109 28.31 -2.59 -77.75
CA CYS A 109 27.10 -2.79 -78.56
C CYS A 109 26.41 -4.14 -78.37
N SER A 110 26.89 -4.98 -77.43
CA SER A 110 26.46 -6.37 -77.27
C SER A 110 25.83 -6.60 -75.90
N PHE A 111 25.12 -7.72 -75.74
CA PHE A 111 24.62 -8.20 -74.46
C PHE A 111 25.77 -8.69 -73.56
N CYS A 112 25.53 -8.75 -72.25
CA CYS A 112 26.54 -9.17 -71.27
C CYS A 112 26.68 -10.69 -71.23
N ILE A 113 27.93 -11.17 -71.36
CA ILE A 113 28.27 -12.58 -71.20
C ILE A 113 28.66 -12.80 -69.73
N ILE A 114 27.79 -13.45 -68.96
CA ILE A 114 28.01 -13.80 -67.57
C ILE A 114 28.23 -15.30 -67.50
N TYR A 115 29.43 -15.70 -67.08
CA TYR A 115 29.79 -17.09 -66.85
C TYR A 115 29.23 -17.58 -65.51
N GLY A 116 28.66 -18.78 -65.49
CA GLY A 116 28.21 -19.45 -64.27
C GLY A 116 27.34 -20.65 -64.60
N CYS A 117 27.00 -21.44 -63.58
CA CYS A 117 26.15 -22.62 -63.80
C CYS A 117 24.74 -22.20 -64.28
N THR A 118 24.35 -22.68 -65.45
CA THR A 118 23.01 -22.41 -66.04
C THR A 118 21.99 -23.52 -65.78
N ASP A 119 22.42 -24.64 -65.16
CA ASP A 119 21.54 -25.74 -64.79
C ASP A 119 20.75 -25.42 -63.51
N SER A 120 19.44 -25.22 -63.66
CA SER A 120 18.53 -24.93 -62.54
C SER A 120 18.44 -26.05 -61.48
N THR A 121 18.96 -27.23 -61.76
CA THR A 121 18.97 -28.38 -60.84
C THR A 121 20.29 -28.53 -60.06
N ALA A 122 21.28 -27.70 -60.35
CA ALA A 122 22.57 -27.69 -59.66
C ALA A 122 22.53 -26.88 -58.36
N SER A 123 23.33 -27.27 -57.36
CA SER A 123 23.37 -26.59 -56.06
C SER A 123 23.99 -25.19 -56.12
N ASN A 124 24.71 -24.86 -57.20
CA ASN A 124 25.30 -23.55 -57.45
C ASN A 124 24.71 -22.87 -58.70
N PHE A 125 23.47 -23.20 -59.06
CA PHE A 125 22.75 -22.52 -60.14
C PHE A 125 22.84 -21.00 -59.98
N ASN A 126 23.31 -20.32 -61.03
CA ASN A 126 23.38 -18.87 -61.08
C ASN A 126 22.28 -18.35 -62.02
N PRO A 127 21.19 -17.75 -61.48
CA PRO A 127 20.05 -17.32 -62.29
C PRO A 127 20.36 -16.16 -63.26
N ILE A 128 21.53 -15.52 -63.15
CA ILE A 128 21.98 -14.45 -64.07
C ILE A 128 23.07 -14.91 -65.04
N ALA A 129 23.52 -16.16 -65.00
CA ALA A 129 24.50 -16.67 -65.94
C ALA A 129 23.88 -16.81 -67.35
N THR A 130 24.55 -16.23 -68.36
CA THR A 130 24.13 -16.29 -69.76
C THR A 130 24.94 -17.30 -70.57
N VAL A 131 26.06 -17.77 -70.04
CA VAL A 131 26.89 -18.83 -70.60
C VAL A 131 27.31 -19.79 -69.50
N ASP A 132 27.10 -21.08 -69.74
CA ASP A 132 27.57 -22.13 -68.84
C ASP A 132 29.10 -22.19 -68.83
N ASP A 133 29.67 -22.10 -67.64
CA ASP A 133 31.12 -22.20 -67.41
C ASP A 133 31.56 -23.59 -66.95
N SER A 134 30.65 -24.56 -66.99
CA SER A 134 30.88 -25.94 -66.55
C SER A 134 31.20 -26.08 -65.06
N THR A 135 30.85 -25.08 -64.24
CA THR A 135 31.03 -25.15 -62.78
C THR A 135 29.85 -25.79 -62.05
N CYS A 136 28.81 -26.27 -62.74
CA CYS A 136 27.63 -26.86 -62.11
C CYS A 136 27.96 -28.01 -61.16
N ILE A 137 27.51 -27.89 -59.91
CA ILE A 137 27.65 -28.89 -58.85
C ILE A 137 26.34 -29.66 -58.75
N THR A 138 26.40 -30.97 -58.93
CA THR A 138 25.23 -31.85 -58.80
C THR A 138 24.73 -31.88 -57.36
N CYS A 139 23.40 -31.80 -57.18
CA CYS A 139 22.77 -31.93 -55.86
C CYS A 139 23.02 -33.32 -55.25
N ASN A 140 23.52 -33.34 -54.01
CA ASN A 140 23.38 -34.48 -53.11
C ASN A 140 22.15 -34.22 -52.23
N TYR A 141 21.07 -34.95 -52.49
CA TYR A 141 19.82 -34.79 -51.78
C TYR A 141 19.86 -35.50 -50.43
N GLY A 142 19.43 -34.79 -49.39
CA GLY A 142 19.28 -35.34 -48.05
C GLY A 142 18.71 -34.30 -47.09
N CYS A 143 18.49 -34.70 -45.84
CA CYS A 143 17.97 -33.80 -44.82
C CYS A 143 19.08 -32.86 -44.30
N MET A 144 19.00 -31.57 -44.60
CA MET A 144 19.95 -30.56 -44.13
C MET A 144 19.52 -29.92 -42.80
N ASP A 145 18.38 -30.30 -42.25
CA ASP A 145 17.89 -29.79 -40.96
C ASP A 145 18.58 -30.50 -39.80
N THR A 146 19.36 -29.76 -39.02
CA THR A 146 20.11 -30.26 -37.85
C THR A 146 19.23 -30.79 -36.73
N LEU A 147 17.93 -30.48 -36.72
CA LEU A 147 16.96 -30.94 -35.72
C LEU A 147 16.31 -32.29 -36.11
N ALA A 148 16.52 -32.78 -37.33
CA ALA A 148 16.01 -34.07 -37.76
C ALA A 148 16.93 -35.22 -37.30
N MET A 149 16.34 -36.36 -36.99
CA MET A 149 17.05 -37.59 -36.60
C MET A 149 17.94 -38.16 -37.71
N ASN A 150 17.63 -37.84 -38.97
CA ASN A 150 18.39 -38.27 -40.15
C ASN A 150 19.10 -37.10 -40.85
N PHE A 151 19.49 -36.07 -40.09
CA PHE A 151 20.34 -34.99 -40.59
C PHE A 151 21.58 -35.57 -41.31
N ASP A 152 21.78 -35.14 -42.57
CA ASP A 152 22.93 -35.48 -43.40
C ASP A 152 23.79 -34.24 -43.62
N SER A 153 24.95 -34.19 -42.98
CA SER A 153 25.91 -33.09 -43.10
C SER A 153 26.60 -33.01 -44.47
N LEU A 154 26.42 -34.02 -45.33
CA LEU A 154 26.94 -34.05 -46.69
C LEU A 154 25.88 -33.69 -47.75
N ALA A 155 24.63 -33.47 -47.34
CA ALA A 155 23.58 -33.02 -48.25
C ALA A 155 23.85 -31.58 -48.70
N THR A 156 23.74 -31.34 -50.00
CA THR A 156 23.90 -30.00 -50.60
C THR A 156 22.56 -29.41 -51.06
N CYS A 157 21.50 -30.23 -51.09
CA CYS A 157 20.13 -29.83 -51.43
C CYS A 157 19.14 -30.55 -50.50
N GLN A 158 18.25 -29.77 -49.85
CA GLN A 158 17.21 -30.29 -48.96
C GLN A 158 16.20 -31.13 -49.76
N ASP A 159 15.90 -32.33 -49.28
CA ASP A 159 14.78 -33.13 -49.76
C ASP A 159 13.68 -33.27 -48.68
N THR A 160 12.66 -34.07 -48.97
CA THR A 160 11.54 -34.34 -48.05
C THR A 160 11.82 -35.52 -47.12
N SER A 161 13.08 -35.94 -46.95
CA SER A 161 13.42 -37.14 -46.17
C SER A 161 13.55 -36.89 -44.67
N CYS A 162 13.52 -35.64 -44.19
CA CYS A 162 13.70 -35.33 -42.76
C CYS A 162 12.71 -36.05 -41.85
N ILE A 163 13.23 -36.75 -40.85
CA ILE A 163 12.49 -37.50 -39.84
C ILE A 163 12.72 -36.80 -38.51
N TYR A 164 11.67 -36.21 -37.92
CA TYR A 164 11.74 -35.58 -36.62
C TYR A 164 11.37 -36.56 -35.50
N PRO A 165 11.93 -36.40 -34.28
CA PRO A 165 11.54 -37.24 -33.14
C PRO A 165 10.05 -37.05 -32.86
N GLN A 166 9.31 -38.15 -32.73
CA GLN A 166 7.89 -38.11 -32.36
C GLN A 166 7.77 -37.95 -30.85
N ILE A 167 7.32 -36.78 -30.42
CA ILE A 167 7.12 -36.46 -29.00
C ILE A 167 5.61 -36.37 -28.80
N PHE A 168 5.07 -37.39 -28.14
CA PHE A 168 3.66 -37.49 -27.78
C PHE A 168 3.40 -36.68 -26.51
N GLY A 169 2.33 -35.91 -26.51
CA GLY A 169 1.88 -35.13 -25.37
C GLY A 169 0.83 -34.11 -25.80
N CYS A 170 0.32 -33.31 -24.87
CA CYS A 170 -0.68 -32.32 -25.22
C CYS A 170 -0.04 -31.16 -26.02
N THR A 171 -0.49 -30.95 -27.26
CA THR A 171 0.00 -29.86 -28.13
C THR A 171 -0.83 -28.58 -28.04
N ASP A 172 -1.93 -28.59 -27.30
CA ASP A 172 -2.79 -27.42 -27.12
C ASP A 172 -2.26 -26.52 -25.99
N SER A 173 -1.78 -25.32 -26.36
CA SER A 173 -1.26 -24.33 -25.42
C SER A 173 -2.27 -23.81 -24.39
N THR A 174 -3.55 -24.12 -24.56
CA THR A 174 -4.61 -23.75 -23.61
C THR A 174 -4.91 -24.83 -22.58
N ALA A 175 -4.38 -26.04 -22.76
CA ALA A 175 -4.53 -27.13 -21.80
C ALA A 175 -3.52 -27.01 -20.65
N CYS A 176 -3.87 -27.56 -19.49
CA CYS A 176 -3.04 -27.40 -18.28
C CYS A 176 -1.80 -28.29 -18.26
N ASN A 177 -1.84 -29.39 -19.00
CA ASN A 177 -0.69 -30.29 -19.21
C ASN A 177 -0.05 -30.08 -20.59
N TYR A 178 -0.14 -28.86 -21.16
CA TYR A 178 0.55 -28.50 -22.39
C TYR A 178 2.04 -28.84 -22.31
N ASP A 179 2.51 -29.63 -23.26
CA ASP A 179 3.92 -29.96 -23.43
C ASP A 179 4.45 -29.24 -24.67
N PHE A 180 5.26 -28.21 -24.45
CA PHE A 180 5.87 -27.43 -25.53
C PHE A 180 6.86 -28.21 -26.39
N LEU A 181 7.30 -29.39 -25.95
CA LEU A 181 8.14 -30.31 -26.71
C LEU A 181 7.31 -31.29 -27.54
N ALA A 182 6.01 -31.47 -27.24
CA ALA A 182 5.14 -32.38 -27.98
C ALA A 182 4.90 -31.85 -29.40
N ASN A 183 5.00 -32.74 -30.38
CA ASN A 183 4.70 -32.47 -31.78
C ASN A 183 3.62 -33.38 -32.35
N ILE A 184 3.10 -34.30 -31.54
CA ILE A 184 1.96 -35.16 -31.85
C ILE A 184 1.05 -35.17 -30.63
N ASP A 185 -0.20 -34.73 -30.83
CA ASP A 185 -1.23 -34.82 -29.82
C ASP A 185 -1.57 -36.28 -29.52
N ASP A 186 -1.46 -36.67 -28.26
CA ASP A 186 -1.82 -38.01 -27.76
C ASP A 186 -3.20 -38.05 -27.10
N SER A 187 -3.98 -36.96 -27.21
CA SER A 187 -5.29 -36.78 -26.57
C SER A 187 -5.23 -36.76 -25.04
N SER A 188 -4.06 -36.50 -24.45
CA SER A 188 -3.90 -36.31 -23.00
C SER A 188 -4.31 -34.92 -22.51
N CYS A 189 -4.66 -33.99 -23.39
CA CYS A 189 -4.98 -32.61 -23.02
C CYS A 189 -6.11 -32.51 -21.98
N GLY A 190 -5.77 -31.95 -20.82
CA GLY A 190 -6.63 -31.76 -19.67
C GLY A 190 -7.07 -30.30 -19.52
N TYR A 191 -8.38 -30.10 -19.38
CA TYR A 191 -9.02 -28.78 -19.28
C TYR A 191 -9.90 -28.64 -18.02
N ILE A 192 -10.03 -29.69 -17.21
CA ILE A 192 -10.90 -29.68 -16.04
C ILE A 192 -10.14 -29.03 -14.89
N VAL A 193 -10.66 -27.90 -14.42
CA VAL A 193 -10.15 -27.15 -13.27
C VAL A 193 -10.76 -27.64 -11.97
N GLY A 194 -9.95 -27.73 -10.93
CA GLY A 194 -10.37 -28.09 -9.58
C GLY A 194 -9.18 -28.54 -8.74
N CYS A 195 -9.44 -29.06 -7.54
CA CYS A 195 -8.37 -29.51 -6.67
C CYS A 195 -7.78 -30.84 -7.14
N THR A 196 -6.47 -30.87 -7.43
CA THR A 196 -5.75 -32.08 -7.88
C THR A 196 -5.04 -32.83 -6.75
N ASP A 197 -5.09 -32.32 -5.52
CA ASP A 197 -4.44 -32.93 -4.37
C ASP A 197 -5.34 -33.99 -3.72
N SER A 198 -4.91 -35.25 -3.72
CA SER A 198 -5.66 -36.37 -3.13
C SER A 198 -5.87 -36.29 -1.61
N LEU A 199 -5.15 -35.41 -0.91
CA LEU A 199 -5.32 -35.19 0.53
C LEU A 199 -6.36 -34.12 0.85
N ALA A 200 -6.81 -33.34 -0.15
CA ALA A 200 -7.81 -32.31 0.06
C ALA A 200 -9.23 -32.91 0.15
N PHE A 201 -10.09 -32.27 0.95
CA PHE A 201 -11.48 -32.63 1.12
C PHE A 201 -12.29 -32.55 -0.18
N ASN A 202 -11.98 -31.56 -1.02
CA ASN A 202 -12.63 -31.35 -2.32
C ASN A 202 -11.79 -31.85 -3.51
N TYR A 203 -10.93 -32.85 -3.29
CA TYR A 203 -10.18 -33.52 -4.36
C TYR A 203 -11.11 -33.97 -5.49
N ASP A 204 -10.80 -33.58 -6.73
CA ASP A 204 -11.46 -34.06 -7.93
C ASP A 204 -10.49 -34.87 -8.78
N SER A 205 -10.73 -36.19 -8.84
CA SER A 205 -9.96 -37.12 -9.65
C SER A 205 -10.01 -36.86 -11.17
N LEU A 206 -10.97 -36.06 -11.63
CA LEU A 206 -11.09 -35.65 -13.04
C LEU A 206 -10.38 -34.32 -13.32
N SER A 207 -10.02 -33.56 -12.29
CA SER A 207 -9.29 -32.31 -12.47
C SER A 207 -7.87 -32.57 -12.94
N THR A 208 -7.50 -31.86 -13.99
CA THR A 208 -6.16 -31.87 -14.59
C THR A 208 -5.43 -30.56 -14.35
N CYS A 209 -6.12 -29.55 -13.82
CA CYS A 209 -5.63 -28.22 -13.56
C CYS A 209 -5.90 -27.85 -12.11
N ASN A 210 -4.86 -27.66 -11.31
CA ASN A 210 -5.03 -27.13 -9.96
C ASN A 210 -5.41 -25.64 -10.04
N ASP A 211 -6.59 -25.30 -9.55
CA ASP A 211 -7.12 -23.94 -9.50
C ASP A 211 -6.93 -23.26 -8.13
N SER A 212 -6.13 -23.86 -7.26
CA SER A 212 -5.92 -23.43 -5.87
C SER A 212 -7.20 -23.44 -5.02
N SER A 213 -8.23 -24.20 -5.42
CA SER A 213 -9.45 -24.38 -4.64
C SER A 213 -9.36 -25.47 -3.57
N CYS A 214 -8.22 -26.14 -3.42
CA CYS A 214 -8.05 -27.21 -2.44
C CYS A 214 -8.41 -26.74 -1.02
N LEU A 215 -9.29 -27.50 -0.37
CA LEU A 215 -9.72 -27.30 1.01
C LEU A 215 -9.26 -28.49 1.84
N TYR A 216 -8.51 -28.24 2.91
CA TYR A 216 -8.06 -29.28 3.82
C TYR A 216 -8.96 -29.37 5.07
N GLU A 217 -9.13 -30.58 5.60
CA GLU A 217 -9.83 -30.84 6.86
C GLU A 217 -8.81 -31.17 7.94
N TYR A 218 -8.93 -30.55 9.10
CA TYR A 218 -8.02 -30.69 10.23
C TYR A 218 -8.79 -31.07 11.50
N ASN A 219 -8.16 -31.90 12.34
CA ASN A 219 -8.71 -32.29 13.63
C ASN A 219 -8.48 -31.19 14.67
N VAL A 220 -9.57 -30.66 15.22
CA VAL A 220 -9.53 -29.67 16.31
C VAL A 220 -10.05 -30.29 17.59
N THR A 221 -9.22 -30.36 18.62
CA THR A 221 -9.62 -30.82 19.95
C THR A 221 -9.99 -29.62 20.81
N PHE A 222 -11.25 -29.55 21.18
CA PHE A 222 -11.80 -28.52 22.08
C PHE A 222 -11.72 -29.03 23.52
N GLN A 223 -11.32 -28.15 24.43
CA GLN A 223 -11.17 -28.44 25.85
C GLN A 223 -11.97 -27.43 26.67
N LEU A 224 -12.89 -27.92 27.50
CA LEU A 224 -13.73 -27.12 28.39
C LEU A 224 -13.39 -27.47 29.83
N ASP A 225 -12.85 -26.50 30.56
CA ASP A 225 -12.57 -26.62 31.98
C ASP A 225 -13.80 -26.27 32.80
N LEU A 226 -14.28 -27.24 33.59
CA LEU A 226 -15.40 -27.09 34.52
C LEU A 226 -14.97 -27.23 35.98
N ARG A 227 -13.66 -27.23 36.27
CA ARG A 227 -13.14 -27.24 37.65
C ARG A 227 -13.67 -26.03 38.42
N GLU A 228 -14.15 -26.29 39.63
CA GLU A 228 -14.76 -25.32 40.57
C GLU A 228 -15.97 -24.51 40.02
N GLN A 229 -16.56 -24.93 38.89
CA GLN A 229 -17.79 -24.34 38.38
C GLN A 229 -18.99 -24.80 39.20
N VAL A 230 -19.27 -24.09 40.30
CA VAL A 230 -20.38 -24.41 41.24
C VAL A 230 -21.71 -23.75 40.87
N ASN A 231 -21.69 -22.77 39.96
CA ASN A 231 -22.86 -21.97 39.60
C ASN A 231 -23.67 -22.56 38.44
N ILE A 232 -23.25 -23.70 37.90
CA ILE A 232 -23.91 -24.41 36.82
C ILE A 232 -24.23 -25.85 37.24
N SER A 233 -25.39 -26.35 36.81
CA SER A 233 -25.77 -27.75 36.97
C SER A 233 -25.88 -28.35 35.57
N TYR A 234 -25.10 -29.37 35.28
CA TYR A 234 -25.04 -30.03 33.97
C TYR A 234 -24.93 -31.55 34.13
N LEU A 235 -25.39 -32.32 33.15
CA LEU A 235 -25.07 -33.75 33.05
C LEU A 235 -23.89 -34.00 32.13
N ILE A 236 -23.96 -33.47 30.90
CA ILE A 236 -22.93 -33.65 29.88
C ILE A 236 -22.77 -32.32 29.13
N PRO A 237 -21.58 -31.70 29.14
CA PRO A 237 -21.29 -30.56 28.28
C PRO A 237 -21.13 -31.01 26.83
N GLU A 238 -21.44 -30.10 25.92
CA GLU A 238 -21.42 -30.31 24.49
C GLU A 238 -20.92 -29.06 23.77
N ILE A 239 -20.40 -29.25 22.56
CA ILE A 239 -19.98 -28.16 21.69
C ILE A 239 -20.94 -28.01 20.51
N ASN A 240 -21.31 -26.78 20.21
CA ASN A 240 -22.24 -26.46 19.13
C ASN A 240 -21.62 -25.41 18.25
N GLY A 241 -21.75 -25.55 16.93
CA GLY A 241 -21.21 -24.54 16.02
C GLY A 241 -21.77 -24.69 14.63
N ALA A 242 -21.28 -23.85 13.72
CA ALA A 242 -21.69 -23.92 12.32
C ALA A 242 -21.41 -25.30 11.70
N PHE A 243 -20.37 -25.99 12.15
CA PHE A 243 -19.95 -27.32 11.66
C PHE A 243 -20.92 -28.45 11.99
N ASN A 244 -21.75 -28.33 13.04
CA ASN A 244 -22.78 -29.32 13.38
C ASN A 244 -24.20 -28.75 13.31
N GLY A 245 -24.38 -27.61 12.63
CA GLY A 245 -25.66 -26.94 12.52
C GLY A 245 -26.25 -26.48 13.85
N TRP A 246 -25.41 -26.14 14.82
CA TRP A 246 -25.80 -25.72 16.18
C TRP A 246 -26.65 -26.79 16.92
N CYS A 247 -26.36 -28.06 16.67
CA CYS A 247 -27.10 -29.18 17.25
C CYS A 247 -26.70 -29.45 18.70
N GLY A 248 -27.62 -29.13 19.62
CA GLY A 248 -27.48 -29.22 21.07
C GLY A 248 -27.20 -30.59 21.66
N ASN A 249 -27.12 -31.67 20.90
CA ASN A 249 -26.81 -33.00 21.46
C ASN A 249 -26.03 -33.88 20.48
N CYS A 250 -25.46 -33.29 19.43
CA CYS A 250 -24.74 -34.02 18.40
C CYS A 250 -23.25 -34.19 18.71
N ALA A 251 -22.68 -33.35 19.58
CA ALA A 251 -21.25 -33.30 19.86
C ALA A 251 -20.99 -33.17 21.38
N GLN A 252 -21.35 -34.24 22.10
CA GLN A 252 -21.15 -34.35 23.54
C GLN A 252 -19.69 -34.60 23.88
N MET A 253 -19.15 -33.86 24.85
CA MET A 253 -17.77 -33.97 25.28
C MET A 253 -17.57 -35.12 26.27
N THR A 254 -16.33 -35.53 26.48
CA THR A 254 -15.98 -36.58 27.44
C THR A 254 -14.88 -36.13 28.39
N ASP A 255 -14.98 -36.51 29.66
CA ASP A 255 -13.93 -36.38 30.67
C ASP A 255 -13.43 -37.80 31.05
N VAL A 256 -12.48 -38.32 30.27
CA VAL A 256 -12.03 -39.72 30.38
C VAL A 256 -11.09 -39.93 31.57
N ASN A 257 -10.29 -38.92 31.89
CA ASN A 257 -9.32 -38.89 33.01
C ASN A 257 -9.94 -38.42 34.33
N ASN A 258 -11.18 -37.94 34.31
CA ASN A 258 -11.94 -37.48 35.47
C ASN A 258 -11.23 -36.34 36.21
N ASP A 259 -10.67 -35.39 35.44
CA ASP A 259 -10.01 -34.18 35.97
C ASP A 259 -10.88 -32.91 35.81
N SER A 260 -12.13 -33.07 35.35
CA SER A 260 -13.10 -32.01 35.08
C SER A 260 -12.73 -31.09 33.90
N ILE A 261 -11.76 -31.50 33.07
CA ILE A 261 -11.53 -30.93 31.74
C ILE A 261 -12.18 -31.86 30.73
N TRP A 262 -13.22 -31.35 30.06
CA TRP A 262 -13.98 -32.09 29.08
C TRP A 262 -13.39 -31.87 27.69
N GLU A 263 -13.29 -32.93 26.90
CA GLU A 263 -12.62 -32.88 25.60
C GLU A 263 -13.51 -33.48 24.49
N ILE A 264 -13.37 -32.92 23.28
CA ILE A 264 -13.92 -33.50 22.05
C ILE A 264 -13.08 -33.09 20.84
N THR A 265 -12.84 -34.01 19.91
CA THR A 265 -12.17 -33.71 18.65
C THR A 265 -13.20 -33.63 17.52
N ILE A 266 -13.24 -32.50 16.82
CA ILE A 266 -14.11 -32.26 15.67
C ILE A 266 -13.24 -31.99 14.43
N PRO A 267 -13.44 -32.72 13.32
CA PRO A 267 -12.81 -32.40 12.05
C PRO A 267 -13.48 -31.15 11.45
N LEU A 268 -12.67 -30.15 11.09
CA LEU A 268 -13.13 -28.87 10.53
C LEU A 268 -12.34 -28.55 9.25
N LEU A 269 -13.01 -27.98 8.25
CA LEU A 269 -12.31 -27.44 7.08
C LEU A 269 -11.48 -26.23 7.48
N GLU A 270 -10.36 -26.03 6.80
CA GLU A 270 -9.47 -24.90 7.02
C GLU A 270 -10.14 -23.54 6.76
N GLY A 271 -9.57 -22.49 7.35
CA GLY A 271 -10.05 -21.12 7.24
C GLY A 271 -11.17 -20.78 8.23
N SER A 272 -11.98 -19.80 7.86
CA SER A 272 -12.94 -19.13 8.74
C SER A 272 -14.37 -19.70 8.75
N GLY A 273 -14.57 -20.86 8.12
CA GLY A 273 -15.88 -21.52 8.06
C GLY A 273 -16.94 -20.76 7.26
N PRO A 274 -18.22 -21.18 7.32
CA PRO A 274 -19.29 -20.66 6.46
C PRO A 274 -19.86 -19.31 6.93
N SER A 275 -19.48 -18.84 8.11
CA SER A 275 -19.95 -17.57 8.67
C SER A 275 -18.96 -16.47 8.37
N GLY A 276 -19.40 -15.27 7.97
CA GLY A 276 -18.55 -14.07 7.76
C GLY A 276 -17.89 -13.52 9.03
N ALA A 277 -17.64 -14.40 10.00
CA ALA A 277 -16.82 -14.22 11.19
C ALA A 277 -15.34 -14.45 10.85
N PRO A 278 -14.41 -14.04 11.73
CA PRO A 278 -12.98 -14.34 11.58
C PRO A 278 -12.63 -15.83 11.67
N GLY A 279 -13.57 -16.69 12.08
CA GLY A 279 -13.35 -18.12 12.26
C GLY A 279 -14.65 -18.95 12.30
N TRP A 280 -14.50 -20.27 12.40
CA TRP A 280 -15.58 -21.19 12.73
C TRP A 280 -16.18 -20.84 14.08
N GLN A 281 -17.42 -20.39 14.08
CA GLN A 281 -18.12 -20.06 15.31
C GLN A 281 -18.60 -21.30 16.07
N TYR A 282 -18.46 -21.26 17.38
CA TYR A 282 -18.91 -22.31 18.29
C TYR A 282 -19.29 -21.78 19.66
N LYS A 283 -19.94 -22.63 20.45
CA LYS A 283 -20.41 -22.35 21.81
C LYS A 283 -20.49 -23.63 22.62
N PHE A 284 -20.10 -23.59 23.89
CA PHE A 284 -20.34 -24.66 24.83
C PHE A 284 -21.77 -24.57 25.39
N SER A 285 -22.46 -25.70 25.44
CA SER A 285 -23.73 -25.84 26.14
C SER A 285 -23.71 -27.11 26.98
N ALA A 286 -24.79 -27.36 27.71
CA ALA A 286 -25.05 -28.64 28.34
C ALA A 286 -26.55 -28.96 28.31
N ASP A 287 -26.83 -30.26 28.40
CA ASP A 287 -28.17 -30.82 28.53
C ASP A 287 -29.12 -30.41 27.38
N ASN A 288 -28.63 -30.35 26.14
CA ASN A 288 -29.41 -29.98 24.96
C ASN A 288 -29.93 -28.54 25.00
N TRP A 289 -28.99 -27.59 25.09
CA TRP A 289 -29.23 -26.14 25.19
C TRP A 289 -30.00 -25.68 26.44
N ASN A 290 -30.29 -26.58 27.39
CA ASN A 290 -30.93 -26.17 28.66
C ASN A 290 -30.01 -25.27 29.50
N VAL A 291 -28.70 -25.45 29.33
CA VAL A 291 -27.67 -24.60 29.91
C VAL A 291 -26.75 -24.18 28.76
N GLU A 292 -26.54 -22.89 28.59
CA GLU A 292 -25.62 -22.35 27.59
C GLU A 292 -24.72 -21.31 28.23
N GLU A 293 -23.52 -21.15 27.68
CA GLU A 293 -22.65 -20.08 28.14
C GLU A 293 -23.21 -18.70 27.75
N ASN A 294 -23.13 -17.73 28.64
CA ASN A 294 -23.34 -16.32 28.34
C ASN A 294 -21.98 -15.63 28.14
N LEU A 295 -21.55 -15.49 26.89
CA LEU A 295 -20.25 -14.90 26.54
C LEU A 295 -20.33 -13.38 26.43
N PHE A 296 -19.29 -12.69 26.90
CA PHE A 296 -19.19 -11.25 26.78
C PHE A 296 -18.71 -10.84 25.38
N SER A 297 -19.37 -9.85 24.79
CA SER A 297 -19.03 -9.36 23.46
C SER A 297 -17.76 -8.52 23.51
N GLY A 298 -16.67 -9.02 22.92
CA GLY A 298 -15.37 -8.33 22.88
C GLY A 298 -14.26 -9.10 23.57
N ASP A 299 -14.57 -10.22 24.24
CA ASP A 299 -13.52 -11.10 24.74
C ASP A 299 -12.68 -11.63 23.56
N PRO A 300 -11.36 -11.88 23.74
CA PRO A 300 -10.42 -12.18 22.64
C PRO A 300 -10.83 -13.35 21.73
N CYS A 301 -11.51 -14.35 22.30
CA CYS A 301 -11.96 -15.54 21.57
C CYS A 301 -13.40 -15.42 21.03
N THR A 302 -14.07 -14.28 21.21
CA THR A 302 -15.48 -14.10 20.87
C THR A 302 -15.68 -13.25 19.62
N PHE A 303 -16.80 -13.48 18.95
CA PHE A 303 -17.27 -12.69 17.84
C PHE A 303 -18.77 -12.48 17.99
N THR A 304 -19.21 -11.23 17.89
CA THR A 304 -20.62 -10.85 18.04
C THR A 304 -21.21 -10.48 16.69
N SER A 305 -22.26 -11.19 16.29
CA SER A 305 -23.01 -10.89 15.08
C SER A 305 -24.50 -11.13 15.27
N SER A 306 -25.33 -10.22 14.78
CA SER A 306 -26.80 -10.33 14.82
C SER A 306 -27.37 -10.57 16.23
N GLY A 307 -26.70 -10.04 17.27
CA GLY A 307 -27.12 -10.18 18.67
C GLY A 307 -26.66 -11.45 19.36
N TYR A 308 -25.87 -12.31 18.70
CA TYR A 308 -25.28 -13.50 19.29
C TYR A 308 -23.77 -13.32 19.45
N THR A 309 -23.29 -13.53 20.67
CA THR A 309 -21.86 -13.63 20.99
C THR A 309 -21.46 -15.10 21.05
N ASN A 310 -20.58 -15.51 20.14
CA ASN A 310 -20.07 -16.88 20.06
C ASN A 310 -18.54 -16.88 20.14
N ARG A 311 -17.95 -18.02 20.48
CA ARG A 311 -16.50 -18.23 20.30
C ARG A 311 -16.20 -18.44 18.82
N TYR A 312 -14.95 -18.22 18.40
CA TYR A 312 -14.52 -18.57 17.05
C TYR A 312 -13.12 -19.18 17.03
N ILE A 313 -12.83 -19.95 15.96
CA ILE A 313 -11.49 -20.47 15.68
C ILE A 313 -11.17 -20.41 14.19
N ASN A 314 -9.98 -19.92 13.84
CA ASN A 314 -9.45 -20.05 12.48
C ASN A 314 -8.58 -21.31 12.40
N VAL A 315 -8.91 -22.21 11.48
CA VAL A 315 -8.27 -23.54 11.42
C VAL A 315 -7.22 -23.55 10.31
N THR A 316 -5.97 -23.87 10.64
CA THR A 316 -4.85 -23.92 9.68
C THR A 316 -4.08 -25.24 9.71
N GLN A 317 -4.26 -26.03 10.77
CA GLN A 317 -3.62 -27.32 11.01
C GLN A 317 -4.35 -28.09 12.11
N ASP A 318 -4.01 -29.38 12.28
CA ASP A 318 -4.42 -30.15 13.45
C ASP A 318 -4.02 -29.42 14.73
N THR A 319 -4.99 -29.19 15.61
CA THR A 319 -4.79 -28.33 16.79
C THR A 319 -5.50 -28.92 18.01
N ILE A 320 -4.83 -28.88 19.16
CA ILE A 320 -5.45 -29.09 20.47
C ILE A 320 -5.50 -27.71 21.12
N LEU A 321 -6.70 -27.24 21.43
CA LEU A 321 -6.90 -25.94 22.07
C LEU A 321 -6.63 -26.05 23.56
N ASP A 322 -6.09 -24.98 24.14
CA ASP A 322 -5.96 -24.89 25.59
C ASP A 322 -7.34 -24.96 26.27
N PRO A 323 -7.43 -25.51 27.49
CA PRO A 323 -8.68 -25.54 28.24
C PRO A 323 -9.21 -24.13 28.48
N VAL A 324 -10.49 -23.92 28.17
CA VAL A 324 -11.18 -22.67 28.47
C VAL A 324 -12.24 -22.89 29.53
N CYS A 325 -12.40 -21.92 30.41
CA CYS A 325 -13.40 -21.94 31.46
C CYS A 325 -14.80 -21.67 30.91
N TRP A 326 -15.81 -22.20 31.58
CA TRP A 326 -17.21 -21.90 31.28
C TRP A 326 -17.44 -20.37 31.22
N GLN A 327 -17.96 -19.85 30.10
CA GLN A 327 -18.18 -18.41 29.84
C GLN A 327 -16.92 -17.53 29.79
N SER A 328 -15.72 -18.11 29.65
CA SER A 328 -14.49 -17.33 29.57
C SER A 328 -13.56 -17.81 28.45
N CYS A 329 -12.76 -16.92 27.87
CA CYS A 329 -11.74 -17.26 26.89
C CYS A 329 -10.45 -17.84 27.48
N VAL A 330 -10.34 -17.94 28.81
CA VAL A 330 -9.15 -18.45 29.52
C VAL A 330 -9.47 -19.67 30.37
N ASP A 331 -8.45 -20.46 30.73
CA ASP A 331 -8.53 -21.55 31.71
C ASP A 331 -9.05 -21.03 33.07
N CYS A 332 -9.84 -21.83 33.79
CA CYS A 332 -10.37 -21.46 35.12
C CYS A 332 -9.26 -21.21 36.16
N PHE A 333 -8.05 -21.74 35.92
CA PHE A 333 -6.87 -21.67 36.78
C PHE A 333 -5.63 -21.12 36.07
N GLY A 334 -5.80 -20.56 34.86
CA GLY A 334 -4.73 -19.87 34.14
C GLY A 334 -4.43 -18.49 34.74
N PRO A 335 -3.25 -17.90 34.47
CA PRO A 335 -3.05 -16.48 34.74
C PRO A 335 -4.09 -15.68 33.96
N GLN A 336 -4.85 -14.81 34.65
CA GLN A 336 -5.89 -14.00 34.01
C GLN A 336 -5.28 -13.17 32.87
N SER A 337 -5.73 -13.43 31.65
CA SER A 337 -5.33 -12.68 30.46
C SER A 337 -6.20 -11.46 30.19
N SER A 338 -7.21 -11.23 31.04
CA SER A 338 -8.08 -10.06 30.98
C SER A 338 -8.66 -9.74 32.36
N TYR A 339 -8.94 -8.46 32.59
CA TYR A 339 -9.47 -7.94 33.85
C TYR A 339 -10.63 -6.98 33.60
N ASN A 340 -11.53 -6.84 34.57
CA ASN A 340 -12.61 -5.84 34.51
C ASN A 340 -12.01 -4.44 34.64
N VAL A 341 -12.24 -3.61 33.64
CA VAL A 341 -11.84 -2.21 33.62
C VAL A 341 -13.07 -1.33 33.55
N THR A 342 -13.22 -0.41 34.51
CA THR A 342 -14.21 0.67 34.42
C THR A 342 -13.53 1.92 33.89
N PHE A 343 -13.94 2.36 32.70
CA PHE A 343 -13.57 3.64 32.11
C PHE A 343 -14.48 4.73 32.66
N GLN A 344 -13.90 5.88 33.00
CA GLN A 344 -14.62 7.04 33.53
C GLN A 344 -14.18 8.32 32.79
N VAL A 345 -15.12 9.13 32.31
CA VAL A 345 -14.83 10.43 31.68
C VAL A 345 -15.80 11.50 32.17
N ASP A 346 -15.26 12.64 32.59
CA ASP A 346 -16.02 13.82 33.00
C ASP A 346 -16.33 14.67 31.76
N MET A 347 -17.63 14.82 31.48
CA MET A 347 -18.17 15.53 30.34
C MET A 347 -18.73 16.92 30.71
N THR A 348 -18.58 17.38 31.96
CA THR A 348 -19.17 18.62 32.50
C THR A 348 -18.91 19.84 31.62
N ASN A 349 -17.71 19.94 31.02
CA ASN A 349 -17.30 21.09 30.21
C ASN A 349 -17.50 20.89 28.70
N VAL A 350 -18.08 19.76 28.28
CA VAL A 350 -18.28 19.40 26.89
C VAL A 350 -19.71 19.73 26.48
N ASN A 351 -19.88 20.36 25.32
CA ASN A 351 -21.19 20.74 24.81
C ASN A 351 -21.45 20.09 23.44
N GLY A 352 -22.73 19.84 23.12
CA GLY A 352 -23.13 19.37 21.79
C GLY A 352 -22.96 17.87 21.56
N PHE A 353 -23.00 17.06 22.62
CA PHE A 353 -23.02 15.60 22.56
C PHE A 353 -24.34 15.03 23.11
N SER A 354 -24.66 13.79 22.78
CA SER A 354 -25.79 13.05 23.37
C SER A 354 -25.32 11.90 24.26
N VAL A 355 -24.40 11.07 23.76
CA VAL A 355 -23.84 9.93 24.51
C VAL A 355 -22.34 9.78 24.19
N PRO A 356 -21.45 9.81 25.20
CA PRO A 356 -20.04 9.46 25.01
C PRO A 356 -19.85 7.95 24.87
N GLU A 357 -18.82 7.57 24.13
CA GLU A 357 -18.44 6.19 23.83
C GLU A 357 -16.95 5.96 24.08
N ILE A 358 -16.61 4.73 24.46
CA ILE A 358 -15.21 4.26 24.59
C ILE A 358 -14.81 3.43 23.38
N ASN A 359 -13.65 3.73 22.80
CA ASN A 359 -13.17 3.14 21.55
C ASN A 359 -11.71 2.74 21.68
N GLY A 360 -11.34 1.57 21.19
CA GLY A 360 -9.96 1.11 21.22
C GLY A 360 -9.74 -0.13 20.36
N GLU A 361 -8.55 -0.71 20.46
CA GLU A 361 -8.21 -1.94 19.73
C GLU A 361 -9.15 -3.09 20.10
N PHE A 362 -9.47 -3.21 21.39
CA PHE A 362 -10.38 -4.18 21.98
C PHE A 362 -11.82 -4.18 21.42
N ASN A 363 -12.26 -3.10 20.75
CA ASN A 363 -13.58 -3.06 20.10
C ASN A 363 -13.50 -2.62 18.63
N GLY A 364 -12.30 -2.71 18.02
CA GLY A 364 -12.09 -2.36 16.63
C GLY A 364 -12.40 -0.89 16.30
N TRP A 365 -12.19 0.02 17.25
CA TRP A 365 -12.46 1.46 17.10
C TRP A 365 -13.92 1.78 16.70
N CYS A 366 -14.87 1.01 17.24
CA CYS A 366 -16.28 1.13 16.89
C CYS A 366 -17.01 2.26 17.66
N GLY A 367 -17.31 3.35 16.96
CA GLY A 367 -17.88 4.61 17.48
C GLY A 367 -19.23 4.54 18.18
N ASN A 368 -19.92 3.41 18.12
CA ASN A 368 -21.25 3.25 18.70
C ASN A 368 -21.46 1.86 19.33
N CYS A 369 -20.40 1.05 19.45
CA CYS A 369 -20.52 -0.28 20.03
C CYS A 369 -20.62 -0.20 21.55
N TRP A 370 -19.83 0.66 22.20
CA TRP A 370 -19.70 0.75 23.66
C TRP A 370 -20.08 2.15 24.18
N PRO A 371 -21.39 2.50 24.17
CA PRO A 371 -21.88 3.73 24.78
C PRO A 371 -21.75 3.67 26.31
N MET A 372 -21.31 4.77 26.90
CA MET A 372 -21.15 4.91 28.35
C MET A 372 -22.49 5.33 29.00
N THR A 373 -22.57 5.25 30.33
CA THR A 373 -23.76 5.66 31.10
C THR A 373 -23.41 6.61 32.23
N ASP A 374 -24.24 7.63 32.43
CA ASP A 374 -24.26 8.48 33.62
C ASP A 374 -25.52 8.16 34.43
N VAL A 375 -25.43 7.21 35.34
CA VAL A 375 -26.59 6.69 36.09
C VAL A 375 -26.97 7.60 37.26
N ASN A 376 -25.99 8.29 37.84
CA ASN A 376 -26.14 9.15 39.02
C ASN A 376 -26.38 10.63 38.65
N GLY A 377 -26.19 11.01 37.40
CA GLY A 377 -26.47 12.35 36.86
C GLY A 377 -25.45 13.39 37.31
N ASP A 378 -24.19 12.99 37.48
CA ASP A 378 -23.09 13.87 37.91
C ASP A 378 -22.17 14.31 36.76
N ASP A 379 -22.57 14.05 35.51
CA ASP A 379 -21.82 14.31 34.28
C ASP A 379 -20.50 13.50 34.16
N ILE A 380 -20.28 12.51 35.04
CA ILE A 380 -19.23 11.50 34.91
C ILE A 380 -19.81 10.25 34.28
N TRP A 381 -19.33 9.91 33.09
CA TRP A 381 -19.83 8.78 32.33
C TRP A 381 -18.94 7.56 32.55
N GLU A 382 -19.57 6.42 32.77
CA GLU A 382 -18.88 5.18 33.13
C GLU A 382 -19.19 4.03 32.16
N PHE A 383 -18.22 3.16 31.93
CA PHE A 383 -18.41 1.91 31.20
C PHE A 383 -17.45 0.83 31.72
N THR A 384 -17.97 -0.34 32.07
CA THR A 384 -17.16 -1.47 32.57
C THR A 384 -17.12 -2.60 31.55
N THR A 385 -15.93 -3.12 31.27
CA THR A 385 -15.69 -4.20 30.31
C THR A 385 -14.44 -5.01 30.65
N LEU A 386 -14.26 -6.18 30.02
CA LEU A 386 -13.02 -6.93 30.10
C LEU A 386 -12.02 -6.39 29.09
N ILE A 387 -10.81 -6.10 29.56
CA ILE A 387 -9.68 -5.69 28.73
C ILE A 387 -8.58 -6.72 28.92
N ASP A 388 -7.84 -7.07 27.87
CA ASP A 388 -6.73 -8.01 27.97
C ASP A 388 -5.46 -7.38 28.60
N THR A 389 -4.48 -8.21 28.97
CA THR A 389 -3.24 -7.77 29.64
C THR A 389 -2.18 -7.18 28.71
N SER A 390 -2.45 -7.06 27.40
CA SER A 390 -1.52 -6.37 26.50
C SER A 390 -1.66 -4.85 26.64
N LEU A 391 -0.68 -4.11 26.16
CA LEU A 391 -0.73 -2.65 26.15
C LEU A 391 -1.80 -2.21 25.15
N GLN A 392 -2.89 -1.66 25.64
CA GLN A 392 -4.04 -1.24 24.84
C GLN A 392 -4.01 0.24 24.53
N GLU A 393 -4.60 0.62 23.40
CA GLU A 393 -4.89 1.99 23.04
C GLU A 393 -6.39 2.27 23.06
N TYR A 394 -6.77 3.47 23.47
CA TYR A 394 -8.17 3.88 23.49
C TYR A 394 -8.37 5.39 23.37
N LYS A 395 -9.62 5.79 23.15
CA LYS A 395 -10.07 7.17 23.06
C LYS A 395 -11.55 7.31 23.39
N PHE A 396 -11.93 8.43 24.00
CA PHE A 396 -13.33 8.80 24.12
C PHE A 396 -13.83 9.50 22.85
N SER A 397 -15.04 9.18 22.44
CA SER A 397 -15.78 9.89 21.39
C SER A 397 -17.20 10.14 21.86
N ALA A 398 -18.00 10.88 21.09
CA ALA A 398 -19.44 10.95 21.32
C ALA A 398 -20.22 10.99 20.00
N ASP A 399 -21.43 10.45 20.03
CA ASP A 399 -22.41 10.40 18.94
C ASP A 399 -21.84 9.77 17.66
N ASN A 400 -21.23 8.58 17.75
CA ASN A 400 -20.65 7.85 16.61
C ASN A 400 -19.57 8.63 15.87
N TRP A 401 -18.51 9.02 16.61
CA TRP A 401 -17.37 9.81 16.11
C TRP A 401 -17.72 11.23 15.62
N ASN A 402 -18.95 11.74 15.87
CA ASN A 402 -19.31 13.12 15.52
C ASN A 402 -18.45 14.13 16.29
N ILE A 403 -18.17 13.84 17.56
CA ILE A 403 -17.10 14.49 18.32
C ILE A 403 -16.13 13.42 18.84
N GLN A 404 -14.87 13.81 19.03
CA GLN A 404 -13.82 12.96 19.56
C GLN A 404 -12.75 13.83 20.19
N GLU A 405 -12.00 13.27 21.13
CA GLU A 405 -10.91 13.99 21.79
C GLU A 405 -9.85 14.45 20.79
N GLN A 406 -9.18 15.57 21.07
CA GLN A 406 -7.99 16.04 20.34
C GLN A 406 -6.83 16.18 21.33
N LEU A 407 -6.29 15.03 21.75
CA LEU A 407 -5.27 14.94 22.80
C LEU A 407 -3.92 15.52 22.37
N ASP A 408 -3.23 16.21 23.27
CA ASP A 408 -1.87 16.68 23.05
C ASP A 408 -0.87 15.52 23.26
N SER A 409 -0.03 15.28 22.26
CA SER A 409 1.07 14.31 22.28
C SER A 409 2.05 14.42 23.45
N SER A 410 2.07 15.55 24.17
CA SER A 410 2.94 15.78 25.33
C SER A 410 2.37 15.29 26.66
N MET A 411 1.10 14.86 26.68
CA MET A 411 0.42 14.42 27.89
C MET A 411 0.95 13.06 28.41
N SER A 412 0.81 12.80 29.71
CA SER A 412 1.40 11.61 30.37
C SER A 412 0.67 10.29 30.10
N CYS A 413 -0.63 10.35 29.78
CA CYS A 413 -1.49 9.17 29.57
C CYS A 413 -1.68 8.79 28.10
N VAL A 414 -0.91 9.39 27.18
CA VAL A 414 -1.08 9.18 25.74
C VAL A 414 0.16 8.60 25.06
N LEU A 415 -0.04 7.93 23.93
CA LEU A 415 0.98 7.50 22.99
C LEU A 415 0.73 8.16 21.63
N SER A 416 1.81 8.43 20.90
CA SER A 416 1.75 8.90 19.51
C SER A 416 2.11 7.76 18.57
N ILE A 417 1.18 7.38 17.69
CA ILE A 417 1.33 6.28 16.74
C ILE A 417 1.32 6.82 15.32
N ILE A 418 2.13 6.22 14.45
CA ILE A 418 2.19 6.56 13.03
C ILE A 418 1.66 5.36 12.25
N ASP A 419 0.58 5.55 11.49
CA ASP A 419 0.05 4.49 10.64
C ASP A 419 0.94 4.22 9.41
N SER A 420 0.60 3.18 8.65
CA SER A 420 1.30 2.81 7.41
C SER A 420 1.27 3.89 6.33
N SER A 421 0.40 4.90 6.45
CA SER A 421 0.25 6.02 5.54
C SER A 421 0.95 7.29 6.04
N GLY A 422 1.58 7.26 7.22
CA GLY A 422 2.28 8.38 7.82
C GLY A 422 1.40 9.34 8.64
N ASN A 423 0.13 9.00 8.89
CA ASN A 423 -0.75 9.80 9.74
C ASN A 423 -0.37 9.58 11.21
N VAL A 424 -0.33 10.67 11.98
CA VAL A 424 -0.03 10.64 13.42
C VAL A 424 -1.34 10.65 14.19
N TYR A 425 -1.51 9.67 15.08
CA TYR A 425 -2.62 9.57 16.02
C TYR A 425 -2.09 9.70 17.43
N VAL A 426 -2.81 10.46 18.27
CA VAL A 426 -2.53 10.58 19.70
C VAL A 426 -3.71 9.96 20.45
N ASN A 427 -3.46 8.82 21.08
CA ASN A 427 -4.46 8.01 21.78
C ASN A 427 -4.05 7.83 23.23
N ARG A 428 -5.02 7.59 24.12
CA ARG A 428 -4.73 7.16 25.49
C ARG A 428 -4.21 5.72 25.45
N TYR A 429 -3.40 5.34 26.44
CA TYR A 429 -2.96 3.95 26.58
C TYR A 429 -3.32 3.39 27.95
N LEU A 430 -3.41 2.06 28.02
CA LEU A 430 -3.75 1.32 29.22
C LEU A 430 -2.92 0.03 29.29
N ASP A 431 -2.36 -0.25 30.46
CA ASP A 431 -1.68 -1.50 30.80
C ASP A 431 -2.26 -2.01 32.12
N ILE A 432 -2.89 -3.19 32.12
CA ILE A 432 -3.66 -3.71 33.25
C ILE A 432 -3.19 -5.09 33.69
N ASN A 433 -3.18 -5.28 35.00
CA ASN A 433 -2.75 -6.51 35.66
C ASN A 433 -3.70 -6.97 36.78
N SER A 434 -4.83 -6.29 36.96
CA SER A 434 -5.90 -6.61 37.89
C SER A 434 -7.19 -5.89 37.49
N ASP A 435 -8.33 -6.33 38.05
CA ASP A 435 -9.58 -5.55 37.97
C ASP A 435 -9.33 -4.12 38.48
N THR A 436 -9.70 -3.13 37.67
CA THR A 436 -9.28 -1.74 37.83
C THR A 436 -10.45 -0.81 37.52
N ILE A 437 -10.70 0.17 38.39
CA ILE A 437 -11.52 1.33 38.06
C ILE A 437 -10.54 2.45 37.73
N LEU A 438 -10.56 2.96 36.50
CA LEU A 438 -9.68 4.05 36.09
C LEU A 438 -10.11 5.33 36.79
N GLU A 439 -9.16 6.17 37.19
CA GLU A 439 -9.46 7.50 37.70
C GLU A 439 -10.28 8.29 36.67
N VAL A 440 -11.13 9.18 37.17
CA VAL A 440 -11.91 10.07 36.31
C VAL A 440 -10.93 10.96 35.54
N VAL A 441 -11.21 11.16 34.26
CA VAL A 441 -10.42 12.09 33.43
C VAL A 441 -11.34 13.10 32.79
N CYS A 442 -10.90 14.36 32.71
CA CYS A 442 -11.59 15.36 31.92
C CYS A 442 -11.49 15.00 30.44
N TRP A 443 -12.55 15.31 29.69
CA TRP A 443 -12.47 15.31 28.24
C TRP A 443 -11.25 16.11 27.75
N GLU A 444 -10.46 15.51 26.85
CA GLU A 444 -9.20 16.07 26.31
C GLU A 444 -8.02 16.17 27.29
N GLU A 445 -8.12 15.69 28.54
CA GLU A 445 -7.03 15.78 29.53
C GLU A 445 -6.68 14.42 30.18
N CYS A 446 -5.48 14.30 30.73
CA CYS A 446 -5.04 13.09 31.47
C CYS A 446 -5.36 13.13 32.97
N THR A 447 -6.08 14.15 33.43
CA THR A 447 -6.41 14.36 34.84
C THR A 447 -7.87 14.76 34.97
N ASP A 448 -8.42 14.72 36.17
CA ASP A 448 -9.76 15.23 36.50
C ASP A 448 -9.98 16.65 35.93
N CYS A 449 -11.24 17.00 35.65
CA CYS A 449 -11.56 18.37 35.26
C CYS A 449 -11.13 19.33 36.36
N PHE A 450 -10.32 20.33 35.99
CA PHE A 450 -9.90 21.41 36.89
C PHE A 450 -11.13 22.24 37.29
N ILE A 451 -11.82 21.81 38.35
CA ILE A 451 -12.72 22.68 39.09
C ILE A 451 -11.82 23.48 40.01
N MET A 452 -11.80 24.81 39.90
CA MET A 452 -11.16 25.66 40.90
C MET A 452 -11.89 25.41 42.24
N GLN A 453 -11.36 24.50 43.05
CA GLN A 453 -11.91 24.19 44.36
C GLN A 453 -11.89 25.50 45.18
N PRO A 454 -13.03 25.91 45.78
CA PRO A 454 -13.06 27.10 46.59
C PRO A 454 -12.14 26.90 47.81
N SER A 455 -11.04 27.65 47.82
CA SER A 455 -10.14 27.77 48.95
C SER A 455 -10.36 29.10 49.67
N TRP A 456 -9.83 29.23 50.87
CA TRP A 456 -10.18 30.32 51.78
C TRP A 456 -8.94 30.88 52.46
N ASP A 457 -8.90 32.21 52.57
CA ASP A 457 -7.87 32.97 53.28
C ASP A 457 -8.49 33.87 54.36
N CYS A 458 -7.70 34.20 55.39
CA CYS A 458 -8.10 35.16 56.40
C CYS A 458 -8.13 36.58 55.82
N ASN A 459 -9.21 37.34 56.04
CA ASN A 459 -9.32 38.73 55.59
C ASN A 459 -8.71 39.77 56.57
N GLY A 460 -8.00 39.32 57.61
CA GLY A 460 -7.43 40.17 58.66
C GLY A 460 -8.46 40.76 59.66
N GLN A 461 -9.76 40.49 59.48
CA GLN A 461 -10.85 40.89 60.38
C GLN A 461 -11.49 39.72 61.13
N GLY A 462 -10.85 38.55 61.09
CA GLY A 462 -11.34 37.33 61.76
C GLY A 462 -12.36 36.54 60.94
N ASP A 463 -12.65 36.98 59.71
CA ASP A 463 -13.50 36.27 58.76
C ASP A 463 -12.66 35.71 57.60
N CYS A 464 -13.31 34.87 56.80
CA CYS A 464 -12.72 34.23 55.63
C CYS A 464 -13.25 34.81 54.34
N PHE A 465 -12.39 34.87 53.34
CA PHE A 465 -12.77 35.19 51.96
C PHE A 465 -12.16 34.17 51.01
N ASN A 466 -12.85 33.92 49.90
CA ASN A 466 -12.32 33.09 48.82
C ASN A 466 -11.50 34.01 47.87
N PRO A 467 -10.18 33.79 47.70
CA PRO A 467 -9.36 34.59 46.80
C PRO A 467 -9.68 34.36 45.32
N GLY A 468 -10.43 33.30 44.99
CA GLY A 468 -10.85 32.97 43.63
C GLY A 468 -9.74 32.35 42.79
N THR A 469 -8.61 31.96 43.40
CA THR A 469 -7.44 31.38 42.73
C THR A 469 -7.30 29.87 42.94
N GLY A 470 -8.08 29.28 43.84
CA GLY A 470 -7.96 27.86 44.18
C GLY A 470 -6.75 27.54 45.07
N LEU A 471 -5.97 28.55 45.47
CA LEU A 471 -4.74 28.40 46.24
C LEU A 471 -4.82 28.94 47.67
N GLY A 472 -5.98 29.34 48.19
CA GLY A 472 -6.11 29.82 49.58
C GLY A 472 -5.63 28.80 50.62
N LEU A 473 -5.18 29.29 51.77
CA LEU A 473 -4.51 28.49 52.81
C LEU A 473 -5.36 27.36 53.38
N TYR A 474 -6.69 27.50 53.33
CA TYR A 474 -7.64 26.52 53.86
C TYR A 474 -8.55 25.99 52.75
N LEU A 475 -8.70 24.67 52.69
CA LEU A 475 -9.64 24.00 51.76
C LEU A 475 -11.09 24.03 52.26
N ASP A 476 -11.31 24.33 53.54
CA ASP A 476 -12.64 24.39 54.15
C ASP A 476 -12.88 25.76 54.83
N SER A 477 -14.04 26.37 54.55
CA SER A 477 -14.44 27.68 55.09
C SER A 477 -14.60 27.70 56.62
N LEU A 478 -14.97 26.58 57.24
CA LEU A 478 -15.12 26.40 58.68
C LEU A 478 -13.76 26.31 59.37
N ASP A 479 -12.84 25.54 58.80
CA ASP A 479 -11.45 25.49 59.27
C ASP A 479 -10.79 26.86 59.15
N CYS A 480 -11.02 27.55 58.03
CA CYS A 480 -10.61 28.92 57.87
C CYS A 480 -11.19 29.80 58.99
N THR A 481 -12.50 29.75 59.24
CA THR A 481 -13.15 30.62 60.24
C THR A 481 -12.61 30.36 61.64
N LEU A 482 -12.38 29.10 62.01
CA LEU A 482 -11.82 28.74 63.31
C LEU A 482 -10.38 29.26 63.49
N ASN A 483 -9.54 29.11 62.46
CA ASN A 483 -8.16 29.54 62.52
C ASN A 483 -8.02 31.07 62.43
N CYS A 484 -8.79 31.74 61.57
CA CYS A 484 -8.77 33.20 61.40
C CYS A 484 -9.28 33.97 62.62
N GLN A 485 -10.20 33.40 63.40
CA GLN A 485 -10.62 33.98 64.68
C GLN A 485 -9.54 33.89 65.77
N THR A 486 -8.67 32.87 65.72
CA THR A 486 -7.57 32.72 66.69
C THR A 486 -6.33 33.54 66.33
N THR A 487 -6.06 33.78 65.04
CA THR A 487 -4.96 34.65 64.57
C THR A 487 -5.22 36.14 64.81
N GLN A 488 -6.48 36.57 65.00
CA GLN A 488 -6.83 37.94 65.40
C GLN A 488 -6.17 38.42 66.70
N LEU A 489 -5.64 37.51 67.53
CA LEU A 489 -4.95 37.84 68.77
C LEU A 489 -3.44 38.10 68.62
N MET A 490 -2.83 37.86 67.44
CA MET A 490 -1.36 37.89 67.31
C MET A 490 -0.77 39.04 66.47
N GLU A 491 -1.55 39.79 65.68
CA GLU A 491 -0.99 40.86 64.80
C GLU A 491 -1.76 42.20 64.83
N MET A 492 -2.30 42.60 65.98
CA MET A 492 -2.79 43.98 66.13
C MET A 492 -1.66 44.93 66.52
N ASN A 493 -0.85 45.34 65.54
CA ASN A 493 -0.20 46.64 65.65
C ASN A 493 -1.25 47.72 65.35
N ASN A 494 -1.30 48.80 66.13
CA ASN A 494 -2.38 49.79 66.00
C ASN A 494 -2.42 50.51 64.63
N ASN A 495 -1.38 50.37 63.80
CA ASN A 495 -1.15 51.16 62.58
C ASN A 495 -1.41 50.42 61.26
N TYR A 496 -1.24 49.10 61.19
CA TYR A 496 -1.47 48.29 59.99
C TYR A 496 -1.86 46.85 60.35
N ILE A 497 -2.47 46.14 59.40
CA ILE A 497 -2.81 44.72 59.48
C ILE A 497 -2.25 44.01 58.25
N ILE A 498 -1.60 42.87 58.45
CA ILE A 498 -1.05 42.03 57.39
C ILE A 498 -1.86 40.72 57.34
N TYR A 499 -2.35 40.32 56.16
CA TYR A 499 -3.16 39.10 56.03
C TYR A 499 -3.21 38.58 54.58
N PRO A 500 -3.51 37.29 54.36
CA PRO A 500 -3.32 36.22 55.34
C PRO A 500 -1.81 36.06 55.65
N ASN A 501 -1.49 35.69 56.89
CA ASN A 501 -0.12 35.34 57.28
C ASN A 501 -0.20 34.14 58.25
N PRO A 502 0.17 32.91 57.85
CA PRO A 502 0.80 32.53 56.58
C PRO A 502 -0.03 32.82 55.32
N THR A 503 0.64 32.95 54.17
CA THR A 503 0.05 33.10 52.84
C THR A 503 0.51 31.97 51.92
N SER A 504 -0.35 31.57 50.99
CA SER A 504 -0.05 30.61 49.91
C SER A 504 0.10 31.27 48.55
N GLU A 505 -0.20 32.57 48.43
CA GLU A 505 -0.09 33.29 47.16
C GLU A 505 0.09 34.80 47.38
N PHE A 506 -0.92 35.48 47.93
CA PHE A 506 -0.93 36.92 48.13
C PHE A 506 -0.88 37.31 49.60
N ILE A 507 -0.21 38.41 49.90
CA ILE A 507 -0.34 39.09 51.19
C ILE A 507 -0.84 40.52 50.98
N TYR A 508 -1.73 40.93 51.86
CA TYR A 508 -2.38 42.23 51.89
C TYR A 508 -1.93 42.99 53.13
N ILE A 509 -1.58 44.26 52.92
CA ILE A 509 -1.18 45.18 53.97
C ILE A 509 -2.19 46.33 53.96
N ASN A 510 -2.99 46.41 55.01
CA ASN A 510 -3.95 47.50 55.22
C ASN A 510 -3.42 48.44 56.29
N SER A 511 -3.01 49.64 55.92
CA SER A 511 -2.48 50.65 56.83
C SER A 511 -3.47 51.78 57.10
N LYS A 512 -3.49 52.29 58.33
CA LYS A 512 -4.31 53.45 58.73
C LYS A 512 -3.68 54.79 58.31
N GLU A 513 -2.36 54.79 58.18
CA GLU A 513 -1.55 55.95 57.78
C GLU A 513 -0.67 55.57 56.58
N ASN A 514 -0.16 56.57 55.87
CA ASN A 514 0.73 56.36 54.73
C ASN A 514 2.05 55.74 55.20
N ILE A 515 2.45 54.67 54.51
CA ILE A 515 3.75 54.02 54.67
C ILE A 515 4.72 54.65 53.66
N ASP A 516 5.95 54.94 54.08
CA ASP A 516 6.97 55.51 53.19
C ASP A 516 7.63 54.44 52.32
N ASN A 517 7.89 53.27 52.90
CA ASN A 517 8.58 52.18 52.22
C ASN A 517 8.30 50.82 52.89
N ILE A 518 8.23 49.75 52.08
CA ILE A 518 8.17 48.36 52.54
C ILE A 518 9.30 47.59 51.86
N ILE A 519 10.12 46.88 52.65
CA ILE A 519 11.18 45.99 52.13
C ILE A 519 10.94 44.60 52.68
N ILE A 520 10.99 43.59 51.81
CA ILE A 520 10.87 42.18 52.20
C ILE A 520 12.16 41.46 51.84
N TYR A 521 12.73 40.76 52.81
CA TYR A 521 13.95 39.98 52.69
C TYR A 521 13.65 38.48 52.82
N ASN A 522 14.44 37.65 52.14
CA ASN A 522 14.46 36.21 52.44
C ASN A 522 15.28 35.93 53.72
N LYS A 523 15.31 34.67 54.18
CA LYS A 523 16.02 34.26 55.39
C LYS A 523 17.54 34.50 55.39
N ILE A 524 18.14 34.72 54.22
CA ILE A 524 19.58 35.02 54.08
C ILE A 524 19.86 36.52 53.91
N GLY A 525 18.83 37.38 53.94
CA GLY A 525 18.94 38.84 53.92
C GLY A 525 18.93 39.48 52.53
N GLU A 526 18.59 38.74 51.48
CA GLU A 526 18.43 39.31 50.13
C GLU A 526 17.05 39.97 50.00
N ILE A 527 17.01 41.15 49.36
CA ILE A 527 15.76 41.87 49.08
C ILE A 527 14.98 41.14 47.99
N ILE A 528 13.75 40.75 48.31
CA ILE A 528 12.80 40.07 47.42
C ILE A 528 11.76 41.05 46.87
N PHE A 529 11.30 41.98 47.71
CA PHE A 529 10.39 43.06 47.32
C PHE A 529 10.84 44.36 47.96
N GLN A 530 10.69 45.47 47.23
CA GLN A 530 10.85 46.82 47.75
C GLN A 530 9.77 47.70 47.11
N ILE A 531 8.94 48.34 47.94
CA ILE A 531 7.79 49.15 47.51
C ILE A 531 7.90 50.52 48.16
N ASP A 532 8.09 51.56 47.35
CA ASP A 532 8.17 52.96 47.79
C ASP A 532 6.80 53.63 47.74
N ASN A 533 6.44 54.36 48.80
CA ASN A 533 5.17 55.07 48.98
C ASN A 533 3.93 54.23 48.62
N PRO A 534 3.78 53.02 49.20
CA PRO A 534 2.63 52.16 48.93
C PRO A 534 1.29 52.80 49.27
N ASN A 535 0.24 52.33 48.60
CA ASN A 535 -1.14 52.71 48.91
C ASN A 535 -1.54 52.17 50.30
N LEU A 536 -2.57 52.77 50.91
CA LEU A 536 -3.15 52.31 52.19
C LEU A 536 -3.57 50.84 52.16
N MET A 537 -3.92 50.32 50.97
CA MET A 537 -4.10 48.90 50.70
C MET A 537 -3.04 48.46 49.70
N THR A 538 -2.14 47.58 50.13
CA THR A 538 -1.07 47.04 49.28
C THR A 538 -1.19 45.53 49.17
N GLU A 539 -1.14 45.03 47.95
CA GLU A 539 -1.12 43.61 47.62
C GLU A 539 0.29 43.22 47.14
N ILE A 540 0.80 42.10 47.62
CA ILE A 540 2.11 41.58 47.23
C ILE A 540 1.95 40.10 46.86
N ASN A 541 2.32 39.75 45.62
CA ASN A 541 2.22 38.40 45.08
C ASN A 541 3.52 37.61 45.32
N PHE A 542 3.44 36.53 46.09
CA PHE A 542 4.53 35.58 46.36
C PHE A 542 4.58 34.40 45.40
N SER A 543 3.70 34.33 44.40
CA SER A 543 3.73 33.30 43.34
C SER A 543 5.13 33.15 42.73
N GLY A 544 5.59 31.91 42.65
CA GLY A 544 6.92 31.57 42.12
C GLY A 544 8.09 31.88 43.05
N LYS A 545 7.84 32.28 44.31
CA LYS A 545 8.86 32.31 45.37
C LYS A 545 8.97 30.95 46.07
N SER A 546 10.02 30.75 46.85
CA SER A 546 10.23 29.51 47.61
C SER A 546 9.40 29.51 48.90
N SER A 547 8.73 28.40 49.22
CA SER A 547 8.05 28.22 50.52
C SER A 547 9.05 28.37 51.68
N ASP A 548 8.99 29.50 52.38
CA ASP A 548 9.96 29.87 53.42
C ASP A 548 9.44 31.03 54.29
N ILE A 549 10.24 31.39 55.29
CA ILE A 549 10.04 32.57 56.12
C ILE A 549 10.73 33.79 55.48
N TYR A 550 9.97 34.86 55.35
CA TYR A 550 10.41 36.17 54.89
C TYR A 550 10.32 37.19 56.03
N PHE A 551 11.20 38.19 55.98
CA PHE A 551 11.24 39.28 56.96
C PHE A 551 10.85 40.58 56.27
N MET A 552 9.87 41.28 56.82
CA MET A 552 9.34 42.53 56.27
C MET A 552 9.73 43.70 57.17
N GLU A 553 10.26 44.77 56.58
CA GLU A 553 10.48 46.06 57.22
C GLU A 553 9.51 47.11 56.66
N ILE A 554 8.72 47.74 57.54
CA ILE A 554 7.75 48.79 57.19
C ILE A 554 8.21 50.11 57.78
N TYR A 555 8.38 51.12 56.93
CA TYR A 555 8.90 52.43 57.29
C TYR A 555 7.78 53.48 57.42
N TYR A 556 7.74 54.14 58.58
CA TYR A 556 6.88 55.29 58.87
C TYR A 556 7.73 56.45 59.40
N GLY A 557 8.09 57.38 58.53
CA GLY A 557 9.04 58.45 58.80
C GLY A 557 10.39 57.88 59.27
N THR A 558 10.72 58.12 60.54
CA THR A 558 11.93 57.60 61.18
C THR A 558 11.74 56.25 61.89
N ASN A 559 10.51 55.75 61.96
CA ASN A 559 10.19 54.49 62.64
C ASN A 559 10.26 53.32 61.66
N ILE A 560 10.78 52.18 62.13
CA ILE A 560 10.87 50.93 61.38
C ILE A 560 10.18 49.85 62.19
N TYR A 561 9.19 49.20 61.59
CA TYR A 561 8.53 48.02 62.14
C TYR A 561 8.99 46.78 61.41
N ARG A 562 9.16 45.67 62.12
CA ARG A 562 9.66 44.41 61.56
C ARG A 562 8.63 43.32 61.79
N GLU A 563 8.21 42.68 60.71
CA GLU A 563 7.23 41.61 60.72
C GLU A 563 7.79 40.36 60.04
N LYS A 564 7.20 39.21 60.37
CA LYS A 564 7.56 37.92 59.79
C LYS A 564 6.44 37.48 58.86
N VAL A 565 6.74 37.19 57.61
CA VAL A 565 5.80 36.63 56.63
C VAL A 565 6.15 35.17 56.39
N ILE A 566 5.16 34.30 56.44
CA ILE A 566 5.33 32.87 56.13
C ILE A 566 4.64 32.61 54.79
N TYR A 567 5.39 32.13 53.80
CA TYR A 567 4.85 31.71 52.51
C TYR A 567 4.90 30.19 52.38
N THR A 568 3.76 29.57 52.06
CA THR A 568 3.60 28.11 51.95
C THR A 568 2.85 27.75 50.68
N GLN A 569 3.55 27.16 49.71
CA GLN A 569 2.97 26.54 48.52
C GLN A 569 2.51 25.10 48.78
#